data_AF-A0A0U1NQM9-F1
#
_entry.id   AF-A0A0U1NQM9-F1
#
_cell.length_a   1.000
_cell.length_b   1.000
_cell.length_c   1.000
_cell.angle_alpha   90.00
_cell.angle_beta   90.00
_cell.angle_gamma   90.00
#
_symmetry.space_group_name_H-M   'P 1'
#
loop_
_entity.id
_entity.type
_entity.pdbx_description
1 polymer ?
#
loop_
_entity_poly.entity_id
_entity_poly.type
_entity_poly.pdbx_seq_one_letter_code
_entity_poly.pdbx_strand_id
1 'polypeptide(L)'
;MSVQNDLKNNIQKRLDAMHAARVTWEEGTLRAANEELYAILEGVYALYAELKAEVGKRRAFTALLTDLEIKTQANTSLALRVVRYVFAGQGRREVAYSSVISIAHDMKGPDQSFTSYVQECGGIEEVRRVPKSTKSATMSKEDFKKLALEGLQEVQVGVSTFDLPTFIQPNTDYEEDYAVALVRCNDNGTGTIVYGCNEAGIIDAVLVSSGKDLDERAQESLAKLDAGDLATKRARDVREFASKMIRVGSGAQVSVSGGGVRTNGAATHTYG
;
A
#
# COMPACT_ATOMS: atom_id res chain seq x y z
N MET A 1 -15.60 56.40 -0.06
CA MET A 1 -15.38 54.98 -0.39
C MET A 1 -16.69 54.23 -0.14
N SER A 2 -17.08 53.31 -1.02
CA SER A 2 -18.38 52.61 -0.92
C SER A 2 -18.36 51.61 0.24
N VAL A 3 -19.45 51.52 1.01
CA VAL A 3 -19.69 50.55 2.11
C VAL A 3 -19.35 49.12 1.69
N GLN A 4 -19.58 48.78 0.41
CA GLN A 4 -19.26 47.48 -0.15
C GLN A 4 -17.74 47.19 -0.17
N ASN A 5 -16.92 48.21 -0.38
CA ASN A 5 -15.46 48.07 -0.39
C ASN A 5 -14.92 47.84 1.03
N ASP A 6 -15.51 48.52 2.02
CA ASP A 6 -15.16 48.33 3.44
C ASP A 6 -15.53 46.93 3.93
N LEU A 7 -16.69 46.40 3.51
CA LEU A 7 -17.11 45.03 3.81
C LEU A 7 -16.15 44.00 3.19
N LYS A 8 -15.76 44.16 1.92
CA LYS A 8 -14.78 43.28 1.26
C LYS A 8 -13.44 43.30 1.98
N ASN A 9 -12.94 44.48 2.33
CA ASN A 9 -11.69 44.63 3.07
C ASN A 9 -11.74 43.98 4.46
N ASN A 10 -12.88 44.08 5.16
CA ASN A 10 -13.07 43.43 6.46
C ASN A 10 -13.05 41.89 6.33
N ILE A 11 -13.77 41.35 5.34
CA ILE A 11 -13.79 39.91 5.06
C ILE A 11 -12.38 39.41 4.72
N GLN A 12 -11.66 40.11 3.84
CA GLN A 12 -10.30 39.75 3.46
C GLN A 12 -9.38 39.71 4.68
N LYS A 13 -9.39 40.75 5.53
CA LYS A 13 -8.60 40.77 6.78
C LYS A 13 -8.90 39.57 7.69
N ARG A 14 -10.17 39.17 7.81
CA ARG A 14 -10.56 38.00 8.61
C ARG A 14 -10.06 36.69 7.99
N LEU A 15 -10.14 36.56 6.67
CA LEU A 15 -9.62 35.40 5.95
C LEU A 15 -8.10 35.31 6.06
N ASP A 16 -7.39 36.44 5.95
CA ASP A 16 -5.93 36.49 6.10
C ASP A 16 -5.51 36.10 7.53
N ALA A 17 -6.26 36.56 8.54
CA ALA A 17 -6.03 36.15 9.92
C ALA A 17 -6.28 34.64 10.14
N MET A 18 -7.34 34.08 9.56
CA MET A 18 -7.60 32.63 9.59
C MET A 18 -6.51 31.85 8.86
N HIS A 19 -6.00 32.36 7.73
CA HIS A 19 -4.91 31.75 6.99
C HIS A 19 -3.62 31.71 7.82
N ALA A 20 -3.25 32.83 8.44
CA ALA A 20 -2.07 32.90 9.30
C ALA A 20 -2.18 31.97 10.52
N ALA A 21 -3.37 31.89 11.13
CA ALA A 21 -3.64 30.96 12.22
C ALA A 21 -3.48 29.49 11.78
N ARG A 22 -3.99 29.14 10.60
CA ARG A 22 -3.83 27.79 10.02
C ARG A 22 -2.34 27.46 9.81
N VAL A 23 -1.57 28.34 9.18
CA VAL A 23 -0.13 28.13 8.94
C VAL A 23 0.62 27.91 10.25
N THR A 24 0.36 28.72 11.27
CA THR A 24 0.98 28.58 12.60
C THR A 24 0.67 27.23 13.23
N TRP A 25 -0.58 26.78 13.10
CA TRP A 25 -1.00 25.47 13.62
C TRP A 25 -0.37 24.31 12.82
N GLU A 26 -0.33 24.39 11.49
CA GLU A 26 0.23 23.36 10.59
C GLU A 26 1.74 23.17 10.84
N GLU A 27 2.49 24.28 10.88
CA GLU A 27 3.95 24.26 11.03
C GLU A 27 4.40 24.08 12.48
N GLY A 28 3.54 24.40 13.45
CA GLY A 28 3.83 24.25 14.87
C GLY A 28 3.23 22.98 15.44
N THR A 29 2.01 23.09 15.95
CA THR A 29 1.35 22.04 16.76
C THR A 29 1.11 20.76 15.97
N LEU A 30 0.63 20.84 14.74
CA LEU A 30 0.34 19.65 13.94
C LEU A 30 1.62 18.89 13.59
N ARG A 31 2.68 19.59 13.18
CA ARG A 31 3.98 18.98 12.90
C ARG A 31 4.56 18.29 14.14
N ALA A 32 4.59 18.97 15.29
CA ALA A 32 5.09 18.39 16.53
C ALA A 32 4.29 17.14 16.95
N ALA A 33 2.96 17.19 16.88
CA ALA A 33 2.11 16.03 17.16
C ALA A 33 2.36 14.86 16.21
N ASN A 34 2.63 15.13 14.92
CA ASN A 34 2.98 14.09 13.96
C ASN A 34 4.36 13.50 14.23
N GLU A 35 5.36 14.30 14.62
CA GLU A 35 6.70 13.82 15.01
C GLU A 35 6.61 12.87 16.21
N GLU A 36 5.85 13.23 17.24
CA GLU A 36 5.61 12.36 18.40
C GLU A 36 4.88 11.07 18.02
N LEU A 37 3.85 11.15 17.17
CA LEU A 37 3.15 9.98 16.66
C LEU A 37 4.11 9.04 15.91
N TYR A 38 5.00 9.59 15.08
CA TYR A 38 5.94 8.79 14.29
C TYR A 38 6.98 8.11 15.19
N ALA A 39 7.43 8.77 16.25
CA ALA A 39 8.30 8.15 17.25
C ALA A 39 7.63 6.95 17.94
N ILE A 40 6.34 7.03 18.28
CA ILE A 40 5.59 5.89 18.82
C ILE A 40 5.51 4.76 17.79
N LEU A 41 5.20 5.09 16.54
CA LEU A 41 5.08 4.10 15.47
C LEU A 41 6.43 3.47 15.10
N GLU A 42 7.55 4.18 15.25
CA GLU A 42 8.91 3.62 15.15
C GLU A 42 9.11 2.50 16.17
N GLY A 43 8.72 2.72 17.43
CA GLY A 43 8.79 1.70 18.47
C GLY A 43 7.88 0.50 18.18
N VAL A 44 6.66 0.75 17.68
CA VAL A 44 5.75 -0.31 17.22
C VAL A 44 6.38 -1.12 16.08
N TYR A 45 7.02 -0.45 15.13
CA TYR A 45 7.69 -1.08 14.00
C TYR A 45 8.84 -1.99 14.46
N ALA A 46 9.71 -1.50 15.35
CA ALA A 46 10.83 -2.25 15.89
C ALA A 46 10.36 -3.54 16.59
N LEU A 47 9.37 -3.43 17.49
CA LEU A 47 8.79 -4.60 18.16
C LEU A 47 8.14 -5.57 17.16
N TYR A 48 7.40 -5.05 16.17
CA TYR A 48 6.82 -5.88 15.12
C TYR A 48 7.88 -6.66 14.34
N ALA A 49 9.01 -6.04 13.99
CA ALA A 49 10.11 -6.68 13.28
C ALA A 49 10.73 -7.81 14.11
N GLU A 50 10.99 -7.58 15.41
CA GLU A 50 11.47 -8.61 16.33
C GLU A 50 10.51 -9.80 16.43
N LEU A 51 9.22 -9.52 16.59
CA LEU A 51 8.19 -10.55 16.63
C LEU A 51 8.17 -11.33 15.31
N LYS A 52 8.24 -10.67 14.16
CA LYS A 52 8.21 -11.35 12.86
C LYS A 52 9.41 -12.29 12.68
N ALA A 53 10.60 -11.90 13.18
CA ALA A 53 11.81 -12.71 13.13
C ALA A 53 11.72 -13.96 14.04
N GLU A 54 11.20 -13.82 15.27
CA GLU A 54 11.31 -14.89 16.27
C GLU A 54 9.95 -15.52 16.63
N VAL A 55 9.80 -16.83 16.39
CA VAL A 55 8.57 -17.57 16.74
C VAL A 55 8.32 -17.57 18.26
N GLY A 56 9.37 -17.69 19.07
CA GLY A 56 9.27 -17.67 20.53
C GLY A 56 8.65 -16.37 21.05
N LYS A 57 9.17 -15.21 20.59
CA LYS A 57 8.62 -13.90 20.95
C LYS A 57 7.18 -13.73 20.48
N ARG A 58 6.81 -14.20 19.28
CA ARG A 58 5.41 -14.20 18.80
C ARG A 58 4.46 -14.98 19.71
N ARG A 59 4.88 -16.15 20.17
CA ARG A 59 4.10 -16.98 21.10
C ARG A 59 3.96 -16.29 22.46
N ALA A 60 5.06 -15.77 23.01
CA ALA A 60 5.05 -15.04 24.27
C ALA A 60 4.14 -13.79 24.21
N PHE A 61 4.19 -13.02 23.13
CA PHE A 61 3.31 -11.88 22.92
C PHE A 61 1.83 -12.29 22.85
N THR A 62 1.52 -13.41 22.18
CA THR A 62 0.14 -13.92 22.12
C THR A 62 -0.36 -14.37 23.50
N ALA A 63 0.51 -15.00 24.31
CA ALA A 63 0.20 -15.36 25.69
C ALA A 63 -0.05 -14.11 26.55
N LEU A 64 0.81 -13.10 26.46
CA LEU A 64 0.66 -11.83 27.17
C LEU A 64 -0.70 -11.16 26.88
N LEU A 65 -1.12 -11.11 25.60
CA LEU A 65 -2.44 -10.56 25.26
C LEU A 65 -3.59 -11.35 25.87
N THR A 66 -3.42 -12.67 26.05
CA THR A 66 -4.40 -13.53 26.71
C THR A 66 -4.46 -13.25 28.21
N ASP A 67 -3.31 -13.14 28.88
CA ASP A 67 -3.21 -12.84 30.31
C ASP A 67 -3.81 -11.47 30.67
N LEU A 68 -3.71 -10.52 29.73
CA LEU A 68 -4.30 -9.18 29.86
C LEU A 68 -5.77 -9.10 29.41
N GLU A 69 -6.40 -10.23 29.08
CA GLU A 69 -7.78 -10.33 28.61
C GLU A 69 -8.09 -9.48 27.36
N ILE A 70 -7.07 -9.20 26.55
CA ILE A 70 -7.21 -8.44 25.31
C ILE A 70 -7.75 -9.38 24.23
N LYS A 71 -9.03 -9.23 23.92
CA LYS A 71 -9.71 -10.05 22.90
C LYS A 71 -9.07 -9.83 21.52
N THR A 72 -8.32 -10.83 21.04
CA THR A 72 -7.85 -10.89 19.66
C THR A 72 -8.66 -11.93 18.86
N GLN A 73 -9.05 -11.58 17.63
CA GLN A 73 -9.63 -12.57 16.71
C GLN A 73 -8.50 -13.37 16.04
N ALA A 74 -8.74 -14.64 15.72
CA ALA A 74 -7.73 -15.53 15.13
C ALA A 74 -7.10 -15.00 13.83
N ASN A 75 -7.86 -14.22 13.06
CA ASN A 75 -7.41 -13.60 11.80
C ASN A 75 -6.80 -12.20 11.97
N THR A 76 -6.62 -11.71 13.20
CA THR A 76 -6.01 -10.40 13.44
C THR A 76 -4.52 -10.46 13.14
N SER A 77 -4.05 -9.62 12.22
CA SER A 77 -2.63 -9.59 11.85
C SER A 77 -1.73 -9.27 13.05
N LEU A 78 -0.48 -9.74 13.01
CA LEU A 78 0.51 -9.48 14.06
C LEU A 78 0.71 -7.96 14.27
N ALA A 79 0.89 -7.19 13.18
CA ALA A 79 1.03 -5.74 13.24
C ALA A 79 -0.19 -5.08 13.92
N LEU A 80 -1.40 -5.52 13.56
CA LEU A 80 -2.62 -4.96 14.14
C LEU A 80 -2.75 -5.29 15.64
N ARG A 81 -2.32 -6.47 16.08
CA ARG A 81 -2.30 -6.80 17.51
C ARG A 81 -1.36 -5.89 18.31
N VAL A 82 -0.16 -5.60 17.79
CA VAL A 82 0.79 -4.67 18.44
C VAL A 82 0.21 -3.25 18.48
N VAL A 83 -0.32 -2.75 17.36
CA VAL A 83 -0.91 -1.41 17.30
C VAL A 83 -2.09 -1.28 18.27
N ARG A 84 -3.02 -2.24 18.28
CA ARG A 84 -4.19 -2.19 19.18
C ARG A 84 -3.79 -2.19 20.65
N TYR A 85 -2.72 -2.89 21.00
CA TYR A 85 -2.16 -2.86 22.36
C TYR A 85 -1.68 -1.45 22.72
N VAL A 86 -0.85 -0.84 21.88
CA VAL A 86 -0.23 0.48 22.16
C VAL A 86 -1.27 1.61 22.17
N PHE A 87 -2.21 1.59 21.23
CA PHE A 87 -3.19 2.67 21.07
C PHE A 87 -4.50 2.43 21.82
N ALA A 88 -4.67 1.28 22.47
CA ALA A 88 -5.90 0.88 23.17
C ALA A 88 -7.19 1.09 22.34
N GLY A 89 -7.09 0.89 21.01
CA GLY A 89 -8.14 1.22 20.04
C GLY A 89 -8.44 0.07 19.09
N GLN A 90 -9.60 0.12 18.41
CA GLN A 90 -10.01 -0.90 17.42
C GLN A 90 -10.60 -0.28 16.13
N GLY A 91 -10.40 1.02 15.93
CA GLY A 91 -10.99 1.78 14.84
C GLY A 91 -10.18 1.71 13.54
N ARG A 92 -10.57 2.58 12.60
CA ARG A 92 -9.94 2.70 11.27
C ARG A 92 -8.50 3.17 11.35
N ARG A 93 -8.16 3.96 12.38
CA ARG A 93 -6.83 4.52 12.61
C ARG A 93 -5.81 3.41 12.91
N GLU A 94 -6.15 2.48 13.80
CA GLU A 94 -5.26 1.37 14.17
C GLU A 94 -5.07 0.41 12.99
N VAL A 95 -6.13 0.21 12.19
CA VAL A 95 -6.03 -0.55 10.93
C VAL A 95 -5.09 0.16 9.95
N ALA A 96 -5.19 1.47 9.81
CA ALA A 96 -4.29 2.26 8.97
C ALA A 96 -2.83 2.15 9.43
N TYR A 97 -2.56 2.36 10.72
CA TYR A 97 -1.21 2.21 11.28
C TYR A 97 -0.67 0.80 11.08
N SER A 98 -1.46 -0.25 11.34
CA SER A 98 -1.02 -1.63 11.11
C SER A 98 -0.66 -1.91 9.64
N SER A 99 -1.37 -1.27 8.71
CA SER A 99 -1.08 -1.40 7.27
C SER A 99 0.23 -0.72 6.92
N VAL A 100 0.46 0.48 7.43
CA VAL A 100 1.71 1.24 7.23
C VAL A 100 2.91 0.50 7.83
N ILE A 101 2.77 -0.09 9.02
CA ILE A 101 3.83 -0.91 9.65
C ILE A 101 4.20 -2.09 8.76
N SER A 102 3.22 -2.83 8.23
CA SER A 102 3.50 -3.95 7.31
C SER A 102 4.15 -3.48 6.01
N ILE A 103 3.61 -2.44 5.36
CA ILE A 103 4.15 -1.89 4.10
C ILE A 103 5.59 -1.43 4.29
N ALA A 104 5.85 -0.66 5.35
CA ALA A 104 7.19 -0.20 5.66
C ALA A 104 8.14 -1.37 5.91
N HIS A 105 7.69 -2.45 6.54
CA HIS A 105 8.52 -3.62 6.78
C HIS A 105 8.96 -4.30 5.48
N ASP A 106 8.08 -4.32 4.48
CA ASP A 106 8.36 -5.00 3.22
C ASP A 106 9.08 -4.08 2.20
N MET A 107 8.91 -2.75 2.31
CA MET A 107 9.34 -1.79 1.27
C MET A 107 10.45 -0.83 1.67
N LYS A 108 10.71 -0.62 2.97
CA LYS A 108 11.76 0.34 3.40
C LYS A 108 13.15 -0.19 3.06
N GLY A 109 14.12 0.71 2.89
CA GLY A 109 15.53 0.32 2.79
C GLY A 109 16.04 -0.34 4.09
N PRO A 110 17.02 -1.25 4.04
CA PRO A 110 17.50 -1.99 5.23
C PRO A 110 17.95 -1.04 6.35
N ASP A 111 18.69 0.02 6.01
CA ASP A 111 19.24 0.99 6.96
C ASP A 111 18.33 2.21 7.22
N GLN A 112 17.17 2.27 6.57
CA GLN A 112 16.22 3.38 6.71
C GLN A 112 15.39 3.21 7.99
N SER A 113 15.16 4.29 8.75
CA SER A 113 14.21 4.27 9.86
C SER A 113 12.77 4.27 9.34
N PHE A 114 11.83 3.77 10.15
CA PHE A 114 10.42 3.79 9.79
C PHE A 114 9.91 5.23 9.60
N THR A 115 10.33 6.14 10.47
CA THR A 115 9.95 7.55 10.47
C THR A 115 10.41 8.26 9.19
N SER A 116 11.67 8.06 8.77
CA SER A 116 12.21 8.63 7.53
C SER A 116 11.42 8.13 6.33
N TYR A 117 11.14 6.82 6.29
CA TYR A 117 10.35 6.21 5.22
C TYR A 117 8.94 6.84 5.11
N VAL A 118 8.24 6.98 6.24
CA VAL A 118 6.89 7.57 6.25
C VAL A 118 6.92 9.04 5.81
N GLN A 119 7.90 9.81 6.28
CA GLN A 119 8.06 11.22 5.89
C GLN A 119 8.37 11.39 4.40
N GLU A 120 9.28 10.57 3.86
CA GLU A 120 9.63 10.58 2.43
C GLU A 120 8.43 10.22 1.53
N CYS A 121 7.56 9.33 2.00
CA CYS A 121 6.31 9.02 1.31
C CYS A 121 5.26 10.14 1.38
N GLY A 122 5.45 11.18 2.20
CA GLY A 122 4.47 12.26 2.39
C GLY A 122 3.46 11.98 3.51
N GLY A 123 3.74 11.02 4.39
CA GLY A 123 2.96 10.71 5.58
C GLY A 123 2.17 9.39 5.51
N ILE A 124 1.48 9.08 6.61
CA ILE A 124 0.80 7.79 6.85
C ILE A 124 -0.20 7.44 5.73
N GLU A 125 -1.02 8.40 5.29
CA GLU A 125 -2.03 8.11 4.25
C GLU A 125 -1.39 7.86 2.88
N GLU A 126 -0.26 8.49 2.56
CA GLU A 126 0.43 8.24 1.29
C GLU A 126 1.12 6.86 1.29
N VAL A 127 1.73 6.45 2.40
CA VAL A 127 2.23 5.06 2.54
C VAL A 127 1.10 4.06 2.37
N ARG A 128 -0.09 4.37 2.88
CA ARG A 128 -1.27 3.50 2.75
C ARG A 128 -1.83 3.45 1.32
N ARG A 129 -1.57 4.48 0.51
CA ARG A 129 -1.95 4.53 -0.92
C ARG A 129 -0.98 3.78 -1.81
N VAL A 130 0.18 3.36 -1.31
CA VAL A 130 1.03 2.40 -2.03
C VAL A 130 0.12 1.23 -2.41
N PRO A 131 -0.07 0.97 -3.71
CA PRO A 131 -1.03 0.00 -4.16
C PRO A 131 -0.61 -1.36 -3.61
N LYS A 132 -1.33 -1.85 -2.58
CA LYS A 132 -1.59 -3.27 -2.49
C LYS A 132 -2.32 -3.60 -3.77
N SER A 133 -1.83 -4.57 -4.53
CA SER A 133 -2.52 -5.11 -5.70
C SER A 133 -4.03 -5.03 -5.47
N THR A 134 -4.67 -4.21 -6.30
CA THR A 134 -6.03 -3.76 -6.09
C THR A 134 -6.92 -4.99 -6.07
N LYS A 135 -7.47 -5.31 -4.89
CA LYS A 135 -8.50 -6.32 -4.64
C LYS A 135 -9.06 -6.94 -5.92
N SER A 136 -8.51 -8.13 -6.22
CA SER A 136 -9.06 -9.20 -7.04
C SER A 136 -10.53 -8.97 -7.38
N ALA A 137 -10.81 -8.84 -8.69
CA ALA A 137 -12.13 -9.15 -9.22
C ALA A 137 -12.55 -10.47 -8.60
N THR A 138 -13.73 -10.52 -7.97
CA THR A 138 -14.18 -11.65 -7.15
C THR A 138 -14.22 -12.95 -7.95
N MET A 139 -13.09 -13.63 -8.09
CA MET A 139 -13.01 -14.96 -8.66
C MET A 139 -13.58 -15.93 -7.62
N SER A 140 -14.29 -16.96 -8.09
CA SER A 140 -14.82 -18.00 -7.22
C SER A 140 -13.67 -18.86 -6.66
N LYS A 141 -13.96 -19.71 -5.66
CA LYS A 141 -12.96 -20.64 -5.15
C LYS A 141 -12.51 -21.60 -6.24
N GLU A 142 -13.46 -22.03 -7.07
CA GLU A 142 -13.26 -22.91 -8.20
C GLU A 142 -12.34 -22.29 -9.24
N ASP A 143 -12.51 -20.99 -9.52
CA ASP A 143 -11.64 -20.25 -10.44
C ASP A 143 -10.20 -20.14 -9.92
N PHE A 144 -10.02 -19.85 -8.62
CA PHE A 144 -8.68 -19.83 -8.01
C PHE A 144 -8.02 -21.21 -8.04
N LYS A 145 -8.78 -22.27 -7.76
CA LYS A 145 -8.27 -23.64 -7.86
C LYS A 145 -7.81 -23.92 -9.30
N LYS A 146 -8.62 -23.58 -10.30
CA LYS A 146 -8.28 -23.76 -11.71
C LYS A 146 -7.03 -22.97 -12.10
N LEU A 147 -6.95 -21.70 -11.70
CA LEU A 147 -5.78 -20.85 -11.94
C LEU A 147 -4.49 -21.45 -11.33
N ALA A 148 -4.60 -22.04 -10.13
CA ALA A 148 -3.47 -22.73 -9.51
C ALA A 148 -3.05 -23.98 -10.31
N LEU A 149 -4.00 -24.81 -10.74
CA LEU A 149 -3.71 -26.01 -11.52
C LEU A 149 -3.04 -25.68 -12.86
N GLU A 150 -3.54 -24.67 -13.58
CA GLU A 150 -2.96 -24.21 -14.85
C GLU A 150 -1.59 -23.56 -14.60
N GLY A 151 -1.49 -22.66 -13.62
CA GLY A 151 -0.25 -21.94 -13.33
C GLY A 151 0.87 -22.86 -12.85
N LEU A 152 0.59 -23.77 -11.93
CA LEU A 152 1.59 -24.68 -11.33
C LEU A 152 2.12 -25.73 -12.30
N GLN A 153 1.37 -26.08 -13.36
CA GLN A 153 1.89 -26.93 -14.45
C GLN A 153 3.04 -26.26 -15.22
N GLU A 154 3.02 -24.93 -15.34
CA GLU A 154 4.07 -24.16 -16.02
C GLU A 154 5.26 -23.83 -15.10
N VAL A 155 5.10 -23.95 -13.78
CA VAL A 155 6.16 -23.61 -12.83
C VAL A 155 7.21 -24.72 -12.75
N GLN A 156 8.30 -24.57 -13.50
CA GLN A 156 9.57 -25.24 -13.20
C GLN A 156 10.27 -24.55 -12.01
N VAL A 157 9.88 -24.82 -10.76
CA VAL A 157 10.65 -24.33 -9.61
C VAL A 157 11.94 -25.14 -9.49
N GLY A 158 13.07 -24.44 -9.48
CA GLY A 158 14.43 -24.98 -9.33
C GLY A 158 14.78 -25.51 -7.93
N VAL A 159 13.96 -26.40 -7.37
CA VAL A 159 14.43 -27.38 -6.38
C VAL A 159 14.66 -28.67 -7.15
N SER A 160 15.86 -29.24 -7.08
CA SER A 160 16.15 -30.55 -7.65
C SER A 160 15.05 -31.55 -7.23
N THR A 161 14.55 -32.35 -8.17
CA THR A 161 13.67 -33.48 -7.87
C THR A 161 14.26 -34.30 -6.71
N PHE A 162 13.46 -34.56 -5.68
CA PHE A 162 13.85 -35.35 -4.52
C PHE A 162 12.87 -36.50 -4.33
N ASP A 163 13.35 -37.59 -3.74
CA ASP A 163 12.49 -38.72 -3.42
C ASP A 163 11.48 -38.35 -2.35
N LEU A 164 10.20 -38.51 -2.67
CA LEU A 164 9.12 -38.30 -1.70
C LEU A 164 9.19 -39.36 -0.59
N PRO A 165 9.26 -38.94 0.69
CA PRO A 165 9.16 -39.87 1.81
C PRO A 165 7.84 -40.65 1.78
N THR A 166 7.83 -41.86 2.33
CA THR A 166 6.64 -42.74 2.35
C THR A 166 5.43 -42.17 3.07
N PHE A 167 5.60 -41.18 3.95
CA PHE A 167 4.49 -40.50 4.64
C PHE A 167 3.85 -39.37 3.80
N ILE A 168 4.37 -39.09 2.61
CA ILE A 168 3.82 -38.13 1.64
C ILE A 168 3.53 -38.91 0.36
N GLN A 169 2.28 -39.34 0.21
CA GLN A 169 1.83 -40.07 -0.98
C GLN A 169 0.59 -39.38 -1.54
N PRO A 170 0.46 -39.28 -2.87
CA PRO A 170 -0.75 -38.74 -3.49
C PRO A 170 -1.96 -39.62 -3.12
N ASN A 171 -3.13 -38.99 -3.09
CA ASN A 171 -4.37 -39.70 -2.84
C ASN A 171 -4.90 -40.26 -4.17
N THR A 172 -4.87 -41.59 -4.33
CA THR A 172 -5.33 -42.26 -5.55
C THR A 172 -6.83 -42.12 -5.81
N ASP A 173 -7.61 -41.73 -4.80
CA ASP A 173 -9.06 -41.53 -4.89
C ASP A 173 -9.44 -40.07 -5.17
N TYR A 174 -8.45 -39.17 -5.30
CA TYR A 174 -8.64 -37.76 -5.59
C TYR A 174 -8.17 -37.45 -7.02
N GLU A 175 -8.80 -36.46 -7.66
CA GLU A 175 -8.62 -36.19 -9.09
C GLU A 175 -7.25 -35.56 -9.42
N GLU A 176 -6.51 -35.06 -8.43
CA GLU A 176 -5.21 -34.41 -8.62
C GLU A 176 -4.06 -35.13 -7.89
N ASP A 177 -2.91 -35.25 -8.55
CA ASP A 177 -1.70 -35.91 -8.01
C ASP A 177 -0.89 -35.02 -7.04
N TYR A 178 -1.57 -34.32 -6.13
CA TYR A 178 -0.94 -33.45 -5.13
C TYR A 178 -0.99 -34.04 -3.72
N ALA A 179 0.02 -33.68 -2.92
CA ALA A 179 0.04 -33.86 -1.47
C ALA A 179 0.55 -32.58 -0.81
N VAL A 180 0.07 -32.29 0.41
CA VAL A 180 0.46 -31.12 1.18
C VAL A 180 1.47 -31.52 2.24
N ALA A 181 2.61 -30.82 2.30
CA ALA A 181 3.64 -31.02 3.29
C ALA A 181 3.72 -29.84 4.26
N LEU A 182 3.78 -30.12 5.57
CA LEU A 182 4.14 -29.11 6.56
C LEU A 182 5.66 -29.06 6.67
N VAL A 183 6.23 -27.92 6.30
CA VAL A 183 7.68 -27.69 6.34
C VAL A 183 8.04 -26.79 7.52
N ARG A 184 8.94 -27.24 8.38
CA ARG A 184 9.59 -26.40 9.38
C ARG A 184 10.75 -25.68 8.71
N CYS A 185 10.72 -24.35 8.69
CA CYS A 185 11.86 -23.54 8.28
C CYS A 185 12.89 -23.50 9.42
N ASN A 186 14.15 -23.80 9.10
CA ASN A 186 15.28 -23.73 10.00
C ASN A 186 16.00 -22.39 9.84
N ASP A 187 16.71 -21.94 10.88
CA ASP A 187 17.39 -20.63 10.89
C ASP A 187 18.54 -20.53 9.85
N ASN A 188 19.04 -21.67 9.36
CA ASN A 188 20.07 -21.75 8.32
C ASN A 188 19.51 -21.69 6.89
N GLY A 189 18.22 -21.41 6.72
CA GLY A 189 17.56 -21.31 5.42
C GLY A 189 17.15 -22.66 4.80
N THR A 190 17.34 -23.79 5.49
CA THR A 190 16.84 -25.09 5.04
C THR A 190 15.44 -25.38 5.58
N GLY A 191 14.72 -26.30 4.93
CA GLY A 191 13.41 -26.78 5.36
C GLY A 191 13.46 -28.25 5.78
N THR A 192 12.72 -28.62 6.82
CA THR A 192 12.49 -30.03 7.19
C THR A 192 11.02 -30.34 7.09
N ILE A 193 10.65 -31.34 6.29
CA ILE A 193 9.26 -31.79 6.23
C ILE A 193 8.94 -32.55 7.53
N VAL A 194 7.91 -32.08 8.25
CA VAL A 194 7.51 -32.65 9.54
C VAL A 194 6.18 -33.41 9.49
N TYR A 195 5.39 -33.22 8.42
CA TYR A 195 4.10 -33.88 8.23
C TYR A 195 3.68 -33.85 6.76
N GLY A 196 2.95 -34.88 6.31
CA GLY A 196 2.34 -34.98 4.98
C GLY A 196 0.83 -35.23 5.10
N CYS A 197 0.05 -34.65 4.20
CA CYS A 197 -1.40 -34.78 4.14
C CYS A 197 -1.85 -34.95 2.70
N ASN A 198 -2.77 -35.89 2.47
CA ASN A 198 -3.36 -36.20 1.17
C ASN A 198 -4.90 -36.08 1.19
N GLU A 199 -5.46 -35.36 2.17
CA GLU A 199 -6.89 -35.12 2.28
C GLU A 199 -7.34 -34.10 1.22
N ALA A 200 -8.33 -34.47 0.40
CA ALA A 200 -8.85 -33.66 -0.70
C ALA A 200 -9.20 -32.23 -0.27
N GLY A 201 -9.87 -32.05 0.87
CA GLY A 201 -10.25 -30.73 1.38
C GLY A 201 -9.06 -29.84 1.75
N ILE A 202 -7.95 -30.43 2.22
CA ILE A 202 -6.72 -29.69 2.54
C ILE A 202 -5.97 -29.35 1.24
N ILE A 203 -5.92 -30.27 0.29
CA ILE A 203 -5.34 -30.03 -1.04
C ILE A 203 -6.10 -28.89 -1.75
N ASP A 204 -7.44 -28.94 -1.77
CA ASP A 204 -8.28 -27.88 -2.33
C ASP A 204 -8.02 -26.52 -1.67
N ALA A 205 -7.93 -26.48 -0.34
CA ALA A 205 -7.67 -25.24 0.38
C ALA A 205 -6.31 -24.63 0.01
N VAL A 206 -5.28 -25.45 -0.14
CA VAL A 206 -3.93 -25.02 -0.55
C VAL A 206 -3.91 -24.58 -2.01
N LEU A 207 -4.59 -25.29 -2.92
CA LEU A 207 -4.71 -24.90 -4.33
C LEU A 207 -5.44 -23.56 -4.47
N VAL A 208 -6.56 -23.37 -3.77
CA VAL A 208 -7.29 -22.09 -3.74
C VAL A 208 -6.41 -20.96 -3.19
N SER A 209 -5.63 -21.22 -2.13
CA SER A 209 -4.70 -20.23 -1.59
C SER A 209 -3.60 -19.88 -2.60
N SER A 210 -3.03 -20.88 -3.26
CA SER A 210 -1.97 -20.71 -4.26
C SER A 210 -2.47 -19.92 -5.47
N GLY A 211 -3.70 -20.19 -5.91
CA GLY A 211 -4.34 -19.44 -7.00
C GLY A 211 -4.55 -17.97 -6.67
N LYS A 212 -4.92 -17.64 -5.43
CA LYS A 212 -5.01 -16.24 -4.97
C LYS A 212 -3.66 -15.55 -5.02
N ASP A 213 -2.60 -16.23 -4.57
CA ASP A 213 -1.25 -15.67 -4.58
C ASP A 213 -0.74 -15.44 -6.02
N LEU A 214 -1.07 -16.35 -6.95
CA LEU A 214 -0.76 -16.20 -8.38
C LEU A 214 -1.53 -15.04 -9.01
N ASP A 215 -2.83 -14.91 -8.75
CA ASP A 215 -3.67 -13.79 -9.21
C ASP A 215 -3.11 -12.45 -8.68
N GLU A 216 -2.78 -12.40 -7.39
CA GLU A 216 -2.22 -11.19 -6.76
C GLU A 216 -0.90 -10.78 -7.43
N ARG A 217 0.03 -11.72 -7.65
CA ARG A 217 1.31 -11.45 -8.34
C ARG A 217 1.13 -11.03 -9.79
N ALA A 218 0.16 -11.61 -10.50
CA ALA A 218 -0.17 -11.22 -11.87
C ALA A 218 -0.69 -9.78 -11.90
N GLN A 219 -1.62 -9.45 -11.01
CA GLN A 219 -2.18 -8.10 -10.86
C GLN A 219 -1.11 -7.07 -10.45
N GLU A 220 -0.19 -7.41 -9.55
CA GLU A 220 0.96 -6.55 -9.21
C GLU A 220 1.85 -6.28 -10.43
N SER A 221 2.10 -7.31 -11.23
CA SER A 221 2.93 -7.19 -12.42
C SER A 221 2.27 -6.29 -13.47
N LEU A 222 0.97 -6.47 -13.70
CA LEU A 222 0.15 -5.60 -14.56
C LEU A 222 0.14 -4.15 -14.06
N ALA A 223 -0.09 -3.93 -12.78
CA ALA A 223 -0.11 -2.59 -12.19
C ALA A 223 1.24 -1.86 -12.30
N LYS A 224 2.36 -2.59 -12.15
CA LYS A 224 3.71 -2.04 -12.35
C LYS A 224 3.96 -1.63 -13.80
N LEU A 225 3.47 -2.41 -14.76
CA LEU A 225 3.56 -2.08 -16.20
C LEU A 225 2.75 -0.82 -16.54
N ASP A 226 1.51 -0.74 -16.09
CA ASP A 226 0.63 0.41 -16.33
C ASP A 226 1.19 1.71 -15.73
N ALA A 227 1.78 1.65 -14.54
CA ALA A 227 2.44 2.78 -13.90
C ALA A 227 3.66 3.27 -14.70
N GLY A 228 4.47 2.35 -15.25
CA GLY A 228 5.61 2.67 -16.12
C GLY A 228 5.20 3.35 -17.43
N ASP A 229 4.12 2.86 -18.05
CA ASP A 229 3.58 3.43 -19.29
C ASP A 229 2.99 4.83 -19.08
N LEU A 230 2.29 5.05 -17.96
CA LEU A 230 1.74 6.35 -17.61
C LEU A 230 2.84 7.39 -17.31
N ALA A 231 3.91 6.98 -16.61
CA ALA A 231 5.08 7.83 -16.37
C ALA A 231 5.77 8.22 -17.68
N THR A 232 5.90 7.28 -18.62
CA THR A 232 6.50 7.51 -19.94
C THR A 232 5.66 8.46 -20.80
N LYS A 233 4.32 8.35 -20.77
CA LYS A 233 3.40 9.28 -21.44
C LYS A 233 3.47 10.69 -20.85
N ARG A 234 3.45 10.83 -19.52
CA ARG A 234 3.58 12.14 -18.86
C ARG A 234 4.92 12.82 -19.18
N ALA A 235 6.02 12.08 -19.21
CA ALA A 235 7.32 12.61 -19.58
C ALA A 235 7.37 13.12 -21.04
N ARG A 236 6.65 12.47 -21.95
CA ARG A 236 6.51 12.89 -23.35
C ARG A 236 5.67 14.16 -23.46
N ASP A 237 4.53 14.22 -22.77
CA ASP A 237 3.63 15.37 -22.79
C ASP A 237 4.29 16.62 -22.19
N VAL A 238 5.05 16.45 -21.10
CA VAL A 238 5.83 17.56 -20.50
C VAL A 238 6.92 18.04 -21.46
N ARG A 239 7.61 17.13 -22.17
CA ARG A 239 8.63 17.51 -23.17
C ARG A 239 8.01 18.23 -24.36
N GLU A 240 6.84 17.80 -24.83
CA GLU A 240 6.11 18.45 -25.91
C GLU A 240 5.59 19.84 -25.49
N PHE A 241 5.02 19.95 -24.29
CA PHE A 241 4.58 21.21 -23.70
C PHE A 241 5.74 22.21 -23.52
N ALA A 242 6.89 21.75 -22.98
CA ALA A 242 8.09 22.57 -22.85
C ALA A 242 8.61 23.06 -24.20
N SER A 243 8.57 22.22 -25.24
CA SER A 243 8.98 22.61 -26.60
C SER A 243 8.05 23.66 -27.24
N LYS A 244 6.74 23.62 -26.94
CA LYS A 244 5.75 24.64 -27.35
C LYS A 244 5.94 25.95 -26.59
N MET A 245 6.25 25.90 -25.29
CA MET A 245 6.58 27.09 -24.48
C MET A 245 7.83 27.81 -24.96
N ILE A 246 8.90 27.08 -25.33
CA ILE A 246 10.15 27.69 -25.82
C ILE A 246 9.95 28.38 -27.19
N ARG A 247 9.02 27.91 -28.04
CA ARG A 247 8.71 28.56 -29.32
C ARG A 247 7.84 29.82 -29.21
N VAL A 248 7.09 29.98 -28.12
CA VAL A 248 6.26 31.19 -27.87
C VAL A 248 7.08 32.34 -27.26
N GLY A 249 8.30 32.08 -26.77
CA GLY A 249 9.15 33.07 -26.11
C GLY A 249 10.07 33.92 -27.00
N SER A 250 10.14 33.68 -28.32
CA SER A 250 11.04 34.44 -29.21
C SER A 250 10.27 35.07 -30.38
N GLY A 251 9.63 36.21 -30.13
CA GLY A 251 9.18 37.10 -31.20
C GLY A 251 7.83 37.77 -30.96
N ALA A 252 7.79 38.76 -30.08
CA ALA A 252 6.80 39.84 -30.17
C ALA A 252 7.38 41.11 -29.56
N GLN A 253 8.10 41.89 -30.37
CA GLN A 253 8.38 43.29 -30.05
C GLN A 253 7.07 44.06 -29.98
N VAL A 254 6.91 44.79 -28.88
CA VAL A 254 5.86 45.79 -28.66
C VAL A 254 6.03 46.93 -29.66
N SER A 255 4.97 47.27 -30.40
CA SER A 255 4.84 48.57 -31.05
C SER A 255 3.42 49.11 -30.83
N VAL A 256 3.35 50.16 -30.01
CA VAL A 256 2.16 50.97 -29.76
C VAL A 256 2.01 51.99 -30.87
N SER A 257 0.88 51.97 -31.60
CA SER A 257 0.38 53.16 -32.32
C SER A 257 -1.11 53.04 -32.66
N GLY A 258 -1.91 53.87 -31.96
CA GLY A 258 -3.00 54.68 -32.52
C GLY A 258 -4.15 54.06 -33.33
N GLY A 259 -5.35 54.11 -32.74
CA GLY A 259 -6.56 54.59 -33.41
C GLY A 259 -7.36 53.60 -34.25
N GLY A 260 -8.56 53.25 -33.78
CA GLY A 260 -9.56 52.60 -34.63
C GLY A 260 -10.68 51.93 -33.84
N VAL A 261 -11.74 52.70 -33.58
CA VAL A 261 -13.06 52.20 -33.18
C VAL A 261 -13.53 51.11 -34.15
N ARG A 262 -13.97 49.95 -33.63
CA ARG A 262 -14.97 49.10 -34.28
C ARG A 262 -15.71 48.25 -33.26
N THR A 263 -17.03 48.28 -33.41
CA THR A 263 -18.07 47.73 -32.56
C THR A 263 -18.46 46.30 -32.95
N ASN A 264 -19.20 45.68 -32.03
CA ASN A 264 -20.17 44.57 -32.16
C ASN A 264 -19.68 43.12 -32.11
N GLY A 265 -20.35 42.36 -31.25
CA GLY A 265 -20.61 40.93 -31.46
C GLY A 265 -20.66 40.09 -30.19
N ALA A 266 -21.75 40.19 -29.43
CA ALA A 266 -22.06 39.22 -28.37
C ALA A 266 -22.38 37.83 -28.95
N ALA A 267 -21.88 36.77 -28.32
CA ALA A 267 -22.57 35.48 -28.24
C ALA A 267 -22.06 34.65 -27.05
N THR A 268 -23.02 34.28 -26.23
CA THR A 268 -23.01 33.52 -24.98
C THR A 268 -22.60 32.05 -25.13
N HIS A 269 -22.00 31.51 -24.05
CA HIS A 269 -22.16 30.18 -23.43
C HIS A 269 -22.54 28.96 -24.29
N THR A 270 -21.82 27.84 -24.10
CA THR A 270 -22.36 26.59 -23.48
C THR A 270 -21.19 25.67 -23.09
N TYR A 271 -21.21 25.15 -21.85
CA TYR A 271 -20.31 24.12 -21.35
C TYR A 271 -20.81 22.74 -21.83
N GLY A 272 -19.86 21.90 -22.26
CA GLY A 272 -19.98 20.45 -22.31
C GLY A 272 -18.79 19.86 -21.57
#